data_AF-A0A1E1X0R0-F1
#
_entry.id   AF-A0A1E1X0R0-F1
#
_cell.length_a   1.000
_cell.length_b   1.000
_cell.length_c   1.000
_cell.angle_alpha   90.00
_cell.angle_beta   90.00
_cell.angle_gamma   90.00
#
_symmetry.space_group_name_H-M   'P 1'
#
loop_
_entity.id
_entity.type
_entity.pdbx_description
1 polymer ?
#
loop_
_entity_poly.entity_id
_entity_poly.type
_entity_poly.pdbx_seq_one_letter_code
_entity_poly.pdbx_strand_id
1 'polypeptide(L)'
;MLGAAATALLWACLVQPAPAQLIINVRNAGGDLLRERLLANTSDETITLEFQRADGTHVTQLIDFRAEVQVFRVVVLAEEEQGHREPQVLCFLIRFNRLGFISVDAMSKLRQRNPLAEREPEDDRGRELVQLDLSVDLSRAGLISPHVATLCADA
;
A
#
# COMPACT_ATOMS: atom_id res chain seq x y z
N MET A 1 -41.84 17.21 -19.79
CA MET A 1 -40.81 16.18 -20.04
C MET A 1 -39.41 16.58 -19.54
N LEU A 2 -39.25 17.60 -18.68
CA LEU A 2 -37.94 18.02 -18.13
C LEU A 2 -37.48 17.27 -16.86
N GLY A 3 -38.33 16.43 -16.26
CA GLY A 3 -38.03 15.78 -14.97
C GLY A 3 -37.14 14.53 -15.05
N ALA A 4 -37.13 13.82 -16.18
CA ALA A 4 -36.45 12.52 -16.28
C ALA A 4 -34.93 12.63 -16.54
N ALA A 5 -34.48 13.72 -17.17
CA ALA A 5 -33.05 13.93 -17.43
C ALA A 5 -32.28 14.34 -16.17
N ALA A 6 -32.91 15.16 -15.30
CA ALA A 6 -32.30 15.62 -14.06
C ALA A 6 -32.10 14.48 -13.05
N THR A 7 -33.07 13.55 -12.96
CA THR A 7 -32.97 12.37 -12.07
C THR A 7 -31.93 11.36 -12.56
N ALA A 8 -31.73 11.21 -13.88
CA ALA A 8 -30.69 10.34 -14.43
C ALA A 8 -29.26 10.86 -14.18
N LEU A 9 -29.05 12.18 -14.26
CA LEU A 9 -27.77 12.83 -13.95
C LEU A 9 -27.39 12.74 -12.47
N LEU A 10 -28.38 12.82 -11.57
CA LEU A 10 -28.19 12.62 -10.13
C LEU A 10 -27.83 11.17 -9.76
N TRP A 11 -28.30 10.18 -10.53
CA TRP A 11 -28.02 8.77 -10.26
C TRP A 11 -26.65 8.32 -10.81
N ALA A 12 -26.19 8.89 -11.93
CA ALA A 12 -24.88 8.60 -12.51
C ALA A 12 -23.70 9.09 -11.63
N CYS A 13 -23.91 10.07 -10.74
CA CYS A 13 -22.86 10.60 -9.86
C CYS A 13 -22.60 9.75 -8.60
N LEU A 14 -23.43 8.73 -8.32
CA LEU A 14 -23.35 7.95 -7.08
C LEU A 14 -22.60 6.63 -7.22
N VAL A 15 -22.23 6.22 -8.44
CA VAL A 15 -21.42 5.03 -8.66
C VAL A 15 -19.95 5.44 -8.72
N GLN A 16 -19.35 5.70 -7.55
CA GLN A 16 -17.89 5.81 -7.48
C GLN A 16 -17.28 4.42 -7.66
N PRO A 17 -16.25 4.27 -8.52
CA PRO A 17 -15.53 3.02 -8.62
C PRO A 17 -14.85 2.73 -7.27
N ALA A 18 -15.25 1.63 -6.63
CA ALA A 18 -14.58 1.18 -5.42
C ALA A 18 -13.16 0.70 -5.75
N PRO A 19 -12.15 1.01 -4.91
CA PRO A 19 -10.80 0.50 -5.11
C PRO A 19 -10.81 -1.03 -5.14
N ALA A 20 -10.08 -1.61 -6.08
CA ALA A 20 -10.01 -3.05 -6.23
C ALA A 20 -9.16 -3.64 -5.09
N GLN A 21 -9.79 -4.43 -4.24
CA GLN A 21 -9.15 -5.07 -3.09
C GLN A 21 -8.91 -6.55 -3.34
N LEU A 22 -7.72 -7.03 -2.98
CA LEU A 22 -7.35 -8.44 -2.97
C LEU A 22 -6.73 -8.79 -1.60
N ILE A 23 -7.17 -9.89 -0.99
CA ILE A 23 -6.59 -10.39 0.26
C ILE A 23 -5.95 -11.73 -0.05
N ILE A 24 -4.65 -11.87 0.21
CA ILE A 24 -3.90 -13.09 -0.10
C ILE A 24 -3.23 -13.64 1.17
N ASN A 25 -3.22 -14.96 1.32
CA ASN A 25 -2.44 -15.63 2.37
C ASN A 25 -1.09 -16.00 1.76
N VAL A 26 -0.01 -15.48 2.33
CA VAL A 26 1.36 -15.65 1.82
C VAL A 26 2.19 -16.32 2.88
N ARG A 27 2.88 -17.40 2.49
CA ARG A 27 3.89 -18.02 3.32
C ARG A 27 5.22 -17.33 3.06
N ASN A 28 5.80 -16.72 4.09
CA ASN A 28 7.12 -16.10 3.98
C ASN A 28 8.23 -17.17 4.00
N ALA A 29 9.47 -16.77 3.69
CA ALA A 29 10.63 -17.67 3.72
C ALA A 29 10.94 -18.24 5.12
N GLY A 30 10.47 -17.59 6.19
CA GLY A 30 10.57 -18.07 7.57
C GLY A 30 9.53 -19.14 7.93
N GLY A 31 8.59 -19.45 7.04
CA GLY A 31 7.50 -20.39 7.25
C GLY A 31 6.24 -19.78 7.85
N ASP A 32 6.25 -18.50 8.22
CA ASP A 32 5.08 -17.81 8.76
C ASP A 32 4.03 -17.60 7.68
N LEU A 33 2.76 -17.75 8.05
CA LEU A 33 1.63 -17.42 7.19
C LEU A 33 1.15 -16.00 7.50
N LEU A 34 1.31 -15.10 6.55
CA LEU A 34 0.91 -13.70 6.64
C LEU A 34 -0.33 -13.47 5.77
N ARG A 35 -1.18 -12.54 6.19
CA ARG A 35 -2.29 -12.05 5.38
C ARG A 35 -1.92 -10.68 4.82
N GLU A 36 -1.80 -10.63 3.50
CA GLU A 36 -1.50 -9.42 2.76
C GLU A 36 -2.78 -8.86 2.14
N ARG A 37 -2.96 -7.54 2.24
CA ARG A 37 -4.03 -6.80 1.61
C ARG A 37 -3.44 -5.92 0.52
N LEU A 38 -3.82 -6.19 -0.72
CA LEU A 38 -3.47 -5.42 -1.89
C LEU A 38 -4.65 -4.56 -2.31
N LEU A 39 -4.42 -3.27 -2.54
CA LEU A 39 -5.39 -2.31 -3.03
C LEU A 39 -4.84 -1.65 -4.29
N ALA A 40 -5.64 -1.59 -5.34
CA ALA A 40 -5.28 -0.87 -6.56
C ALA A 40 -6.31 0.23 -6.83
N ASN A 41 -5.81 1.44 -7.07
CA ASN A 41 -6.60 2.59 -7.46
C ASN A 41 -6.11 3.11 -8.81
N THR A 42 -6.88 2.82 -9.85
CA THR A 42 -6.55 3.21 -11.23
C THR A 42 -6.67 4.71 -11.47
N SER A 43 -7.46 5.43 -10.67
CA SER A 43 -7.64 6.89 -10.80
C SER A 43 -6.39 7.63 -10.30
N ASP A 44 -5.90 7.24 -9.12
CA ASP A 44 -4.71 7.85 -8.52
C ASP A 44 -3.41 7.21 -9.02
N GLU A 45 -3.50 6.13 -9.80
CA GLU A 45 -2.37 5.30 -10.26
C GLU A 45 -1.52 4.76 -9.09
N THR A 46 -2.19 4.26 -8.05
CA THR A 46 -1.54 3.73 -6.85
C THR A 46 -1.82 2.25 -6.59
N ILE A 47 -0.83 1.57 -6.01
CA ILE A 47 -0.96 0.25 -5.41
C ILE A 47 -0.57 0.35 -3.93
N THR A 48 -1.39 -0.19 -3.03
CA THR A 48 -1.05 -0.31 -1.60
C THR A 48 -0.98 -1.79 -1.22
N LEU A 49 0.10 -2.19 -0.54
CA LEU A 49 0.27 -3.49 0.10
C LEU A 49 0.33 -3.28 1.62
N GLU A 50 -0.50 -3.99 2.35
CA GLU A 50 -0.54 -3.95 3.82
C GLU A 50 -0.43 -5.37 4.39
N PHE A 51 0.42 -5.53 5.41
CA PHE A 51 0.48 -6.76 6.20
C PHE A 51 0.96 -6.49 7.62
N GLN A 52 0.72 -7.45 8.51
CA GLN A 52 1.22 -7.43 9.87
C GLN A 52 2.14 -8.63 10.08
N ARG A 53 3.32 -8.39 10.63
CA ARG A 53 4.28 -9.44 11.00
C ARG A 53 3.88 -10.09 12.32
N ALA A 54 4.46 -11.24 12.63
CA ALA A 54 4.16 -11.98 13.86
C ALA A 54 4.49 -11.21 15.15
N ASP A 55 5.47 -10.29 15.09
CA ASP A 55 5.84 -9.37 16.18
C ASP A 55 4.87 -8.18 16.35
N GLY A 56 3.78 -8.15 15.57
CA GLY A 56 2.79 -7.08 15.59
C GLY A 56 3.16 -5.87 14.73
N THR A 57 4.36 -5.81 14.16
CA THR A 57 4.79 -4.73 13.26
C THR A 57 3.86 -4.66 12.06
N HIS A 58 3.25 -3.48 11.84
CA HIS A 58 2.39 -3.23 10.68
C HIS A 58 3.18 -2.53 9.57
N VAL A 59 3.16 -3.10 8.36
CA VAL A 59 3.85 -2.57 7.19
C VAL A 59 2.82 -2.17 6.16
N THR A 60 2.91 -0.92 5.70
CA THR A 60 2.15 -0.38 4.57
C THR A 60 3.14 0.08 3.52
N GLN A 61 3.09 -0.52 2.33
CA GLN A 61 3.84 -0.09 1.16
C GLN A 61 2.86 0.56 0.18
N LEU A 62 3.04 1.84 -0.11
CA LEU A 62 2.34 2.55 -1.17
C LEU A 62 3.28 2.73 -2.36
N ILE A 63 2.82 2.39 -3.55
CA ILE A 63 3.52 2.58 -4.81
C ILE A 63 2.71 3.59 -5.62
N ASP A 64 3.27 4.78 -5.82
CA ASP A 64 2.70 5.84 -6.65
C ASP A 64 3.36 5.79 -8.04
N PHE A 65 2.65 5.25 -9.02
CA PHE A 65 3.16 5.11 -10.38
C PHE A 65 3.27 6.44 -11.09
N ARG A 66 2.49 7.46 -10.71
CA ARG A 66 2.55 8.77 -11.34
C ARG A 66 3.84 9.49 -10.94
N ALA A 67 4.16 9.45 -9.65
CA ALA A 67 5.37 10.07 -9.08
C ALA A 67 6.62 9.19 -9.11
N GLU A 68 6.49 7.90 -9.44
CA GLU A 68 7.57 6.90 -9.43
C GLU A 68 8.23 6.74 -8.05
N VAL A 69 7.44 6.86 -6.98
CA VAL A 69 7.90 6.72 -5.60
C VAL A 69 7.19 5.56 -4.91
N GLN A 70 7.97 4.81 -4.13
CA GLN A 70 7.50 3.84 -3.15
C GLN A 70 7.65 4.44 -1.76
N VAL A 71 6.61 4.34 -0.96
CA VAL A 71 6.57 4.82 0.42
C VAL A 71 6.30 3.63 1.32
N PHE A 72 7.22 3.34 2.22
CA PHE A 72 7.08 2.32 3.25
C PHE A 72 6.78 3.00 4.57
N ARG A 73 5.60 2.76 5.12
CA ARG A 73 5.26 3.11 6.50
C ARG A 73 5.33 1.85 7.34
N VAL A 74 6.14 1.89 8.40
CA VAL A 74 6.36 0.78 9.33
C VAL A 74 5.97 1.24 10.72
N VAL A 75 5.00 0.57 11.33
CA VAL A 75 4.60 0.82 12.72
C VAL A 75 5.09 -0.34 13.57
N VAL A 76 6.05 -0.07 14.44
CA VAL A 76 6.58 -1.02 15.41
C VAL A 76 5.87 -0.77 16.73
N LEU A 77 5.24 -1.82 17.27
CA LEU A 77 4.56 -1.74 18.55
C LEU A 77 5.59 -1.61 19.68
N ALA A 78 5.23 -0.84 20.70
CA ALA A 78 6.09 -0.66 21.86
C ALA A 78 6.14 -1.93 22.71
N GLU A 79 7.33 -2.30 23.18
CA GLU A 79 7.49 -3.32 24.20
C GLU A 79 7.38 -2.64 25.58
N GLU A 80 6.28 -2.91 26.29
CA GLU A 80 6.03 -2.32 27.61
C GLU A 80 7.14 -2.71 28.61
N GLU A 81 7.71 -3.91 28.47
CA GLU A 81 8.82 -4.43 29.28
C GLU A 81 10.11 -3.62 29.10
N GLN A 82 10.28 -2.97 27.96
CA GLN A 82 11.42 -2.10 27.67
C GLN A 82 11.17 -0.64 28.05
N GLY A 83 10.01 -0.33 28.66
CA GLY A 83 9.65 1.02 29.11
C GLY A 83 9.18 1.96 27.99
N HIS A 84 9.02 1.46 26.76
CA HIS A 84 8.40 2.20 25.67
C HIS A 84 6.88 2.02 25.74
N ARG A 85 6.12 3.12 25.65
CA ARG A 85 4.65 3.10 25.73
C ARG A 85 3.97 3.46 24.41
N GLU A 86 4.67 4.17 23.54
CA GLU A 86 4.14 4.66 22.28
C GLU A 86 4.75 3.89 21.12
N PRO A 87 3.94 3.54 20.09
CA PRO A 87 4.44 2.85 18.92
C PRO A 87 5.43 3.74 18.16
N GLN A 88 6.48 3.16 17.63
CA GLN A 88 7.41 3.85 16.75
C GLN A 88 6.91 3.76 15.32
N VAL A 89 6.72 4.90 14.66
CA VAL A 89 6.35 4.98 13.24
C VAL A 89 7.58 5.41 12.45
N LEU A 90 7.87 4.69 11.36
CA LEU A 90 8.97 4.99 10.45
C LEU A 90 8.39 5.11 9.04
N CYS A 91 8.80 6.14 8.29
CA CYS A 91 8.44 6.29 6.89
C CYS A 91 9.69 6.39 6.01
N PHE A 92 9.77 5.52 4.99
CA PHE A 92 10.87 5.48 4.04
C PHE A 92 10.38 5.73 2.63
N LEU A 93 11.05 6.61 1.90
CA LEU A 93 10.72 6.94 0.53
C LEU A 93 11.84 6.48 -0.39
N ILE A 94 11.49 5.72 -1.41
CA ILE A 94 12.42 5.25 -2.43
C ILE A 94 11.85 5.43 -3.82
N ARG A 95 12.69 5.88 -4.75
CA ARG A 95 12.33 5.88 -6.17
C ARG A 95 12.32 4.44 -6.69
N PHE A 96 11.41 4.12 -7.61
CA PHE A 96 11.33 2.78 -8.18
C PHE A 96 11.32 2.76 -9.71
N ASN A 97 11.65 1.61 -10.27
CA ASN A 97 11.55 1.36 -11.70
C ASN A 97 10.24 0.63 -12.03
N ARG A 98 9.40 1.24 -12.87
CA ARG A 98 8.11 0.69 -13.32
C ARG A 98 8.21 -0.72 -13.89
N LEU A 99 9.31 -1.05 -14.57
CA LEU A 99 9.51 -2.37 -15.19
C LEU A 99 9.58 -3.52 -14.17
N GLY A 100 9.88 -3.21 -12.91
CA GLY A 100 9.92 -4.19 -11.83
C GLY A 100 8.57 -4.54 -11.23
N PHE A 101 7.49 -3.86 -11.64
CA PHE A 101 6.17 -3.97 -11.02
C PHE A 101 5.07 -4.29 -12.03
N ILE A 102 4.06 -5.00 -11.55
CA ILE A 102 2.84 -5.20 -12.30
C ILE A 102 2.04 -3.90 -12.27
N SER A 103 1.54 -3.48 -13.44
CA SER A 103 0.79 -2.23 -13.57
C SER A 103 -0.46 -2.18 -12.68
N VAL A 104 -0.85 -0.98 -12.28
CA VAL A 104 -2.08 -0.71 -11.50
C VAL A 104 -3.32 -1.31 -12.17
N ASP A 105 -3.40 -1.23 -13.50
CA ASP A 105 -4.54 -1.70 -14.27
C ASP A 105 -4.62 -3.24 -14.33
N ALA A 106 -3.47 -3.91 -14.28
CA ALA A 106 -3.41 -5.37 -14.13
C ALA A 106 -3.73 -5.80 -12.69
N MET A 107 -3.23 -5.08 -11.68
CA MET A 107 -3.57 -5.34 -10.27
C MET A 107 -5.06 -5.19 -9.99
N SER A 108 -5.70 -4.14 -10.53
CA SER A 108 -7.12 -3.88 -10.29
C SER A 108 -8.04 -4.99 -10.81
N LYS A 109 -7.53 -5.80 -11.75
CA LYS A 109 -8.22 -6.93 -12.38
C LYS A 109 -7.88 -8.28 -11.76
N LEU A 110 -6.87 -8.35 -10.88
CA LEU A 110 -6.55 -9.60 -10.19
C LEU A 110 -7.71 -10.07 -9.34
N ARG A 111 -8.07 -11.34 -9.48
CA ARG A 111 -9.10 -12.01 -8.68
C ARG A 111 -8.59 -13.38 -8.26
N GLN A 112 -8.85 -13.74 -7.02
CA GLN A 112 -8.54 -15.08 -6.55
C GLN A 112 -9.66 -16.04 -6.89
N ARG A 113 -9.30 -17.18 -7.47
CA ARG A 113 -10.23 -18.32 -7.61
C ARG A 113 -10.47 -19.03 -6.28
N ASN A 114 -9.45 -19.13 -5.44
CA ASN A 114 -9.53 -19.70 -4.09
C ASN A 114 -8.98 -18.69 -3.07
N PRO A 115 -9.83 -18.11 -2.21
CA PRO A 115 -9.43 -17.19 -1.15
C PRO A 115 -8.62 -17.82 -0.02
N LEU A 116 -8.72 -19.14 0.15
CA LEU A 116 -8.00 -19.88 1.20
C LEU A 116 -6.65 -20.43 0.71
N ALA A 117 -6.32 -20.24 -0.57
CA ALA A 117 -5.04 -20.69 -1.10
C ALA A 117 -3.88 -19.92 -0.44
N GLU A 118 -2.98 -20.68 0.16
CA GLU A 118 -1.67 -20.20 0.59
C GLU A 118 -0.77 -20.07 -0.64
N ARG A 119 -0.04 -18.96 -0.73
CA ARG A 119 0.87 -18.68 -1.84
C ARG A 119 2.29 -18.50 -1.33
N GLU A 120 3.22 -19.01 -2.11
CA GLU A 120 4.64 -18.77 -1.94
C GLU A 120 5.11 -17.91 -3.12
N PRO A 121 6.07 -16.99 -2.91
CA PRO A 121 6.70 -16.27 -4.01
C PRO A 121 7.28 -17.25 -5.05
N GLU A 122 7.07 -16.96 -6.34
CA GLU A 122 7.62 -17.76 -7.42
C GLU A 122 9.15 -17.64 -7.52
N ASP A 123 9.66 -16.44 -7.26
CA ASP A 123 11.09 -16.10 -7.24
C ASP A 123 11.49 -15.51 -5.88
N ASP A 124 12.60 -15.97 -5.32
CA ASP A 124 13.27 -15.35 -4.17
C ASP A 124 14.37 -14.41 -4.67
N ARG A 125 14.16 -13.09 -4.52
CA ARG A 125 15.13 -12.05 -4.89
C ARG A 125 16.11 -11.70 -3.76
N GLY A 126 16.02 -12.36 -2.61
CA GLY A 126 16.86 -12.07 -1.46
C GLY A 126 16.56 -10.72 -0.81
N ARG A 127 17.56 -10.14 -0.14
CA ARG A 127 17.45 -8.87 0.57
C ARG A 127 18.14 -7.76 -0.19
N GLU A 128 17.47 -6.63 -0.33
CA GLU A 128 18.05 -5.39 -0.84
C GLU A 128 18.47 -4.49 0.32
N LEU A 129 19.70 -3.97 0.28
CA LEU A 129 20.17 -2.97 1.23
C LEU A 129 19.97 -1.59 0.62
N VAL A 130 19.11 -0.79 1.23
CA VAL A 130 18.85 0.59 0.82
C VAL A 130 19.46 1.53 1.86
N GLN A 131 20.32 2.45 1.42
CA GLN A 131 20.85 3.53 2.25
C GLN A 131 20.08 4.82 1.95
N LEU A 132 19.57 5.47 2.99
CA LEU A 132 18.78 6.70 2.90
C LEU A 132 19.50 7.80 3.68
N ASP A 133 20.09 8.74 2.96
CA ASP A 133 20.92 9.81 3.54
C ASP A 133 20.18 11.15 3.69
N LEU A 134 18.92 11.21 3.27
CA LEU A 134 18.11 12.43 3.22
C LEU A 134 16.85 12.28 4.07
N SER A 135 16.50 13.34 4.79
CA SER A 135 15.19 13.48 5.44
C SER A 135 14.23 14.25 4.54
N VAL A 136 12.94 13.99 4.70
CA VAL A 136 11.86 14.64 3.94
C VAL A 136 11.14 15.62 4.83
N ASP A 137 10.95 16.84 4.35
CA ASP A 137 10.09 17.84 4.97
C ASP A 137 8.62 17.56 4.60
N LEU A 138 7.85 17.04 5.56
CA LEU A 138 6.45 16.65 5.36
C LEU A 138 5.56 17.80 4.87
N SER A 139 5.88 19.05 5.23
CA SER A 139 5.10 20.23 4.77
C SER A 139 5.20 20.46 3.27
N ARG A 140 6.26 19.95 2.63
CA ARG A 140 6.54 20.07 1.19
C ARG A 140 6.53 18.73 0.46
N ALA A 141 6.18 17.65 1.16
CA ALA A 141 6.23 16.29 0.61
C ALA A 141 5.26 16.05 -0.56
N GLY A 142 4.23 16.89 -0.71
CA GLY A 142 3.34 16.89 -1.87
C GLY A 142 4.04 17.12 -3.22
N LEU A 143 5.25 17.71 -3.21
CA LEU A 143 6.10 17.84 -4.39
C LEU A 143 6.70 16.50 -4.85
N ILE A 144 6.82 15.53 -3.95
CA ILE A 144 7.28 14.18 -4.24
C ILE A 144 6.08 13.33 -4.65
N SER A 145 5.06 13.25 -3.79
CA SER A 145 3.78 12.61 -4.08
C SER A 145 2.71 13.17 -3.15
N PRO A 146 1.48 13.39 -3.63
CA PRO A 146 0.38 13.91 -2.81
C PRO A 146 0.00 13.00 -1.64
N HIS A 147 0.42 11.72 -1.68
CA HIS A 147 0.06 10.72 -0.67
C HIS A 147 1.05 10.66 0.51
N VAL A 148 2.24 11.26 0.38
CA VAL A 148 3.29 11.14 1.41
C VAL A 148 2.87 11.80 2.71
N ALA A 149 2.36 13.03 2.65
CA ALA A 149 2.02 13.79 3.85
C ALA A 149 0.91 13.12 4.67
N THR A 150 -0.04 12.45 4.02
CA THR A 150 -1.13 11.74 4.69
C THR A 150 -0.69 10.39 5.23
N LEU A 151 0.12 9.64 4.47
CA LEU A 151 0.60 8.32 4.89
C LEU A 151 1.62 8.42 6.03
N CYS A 152 2.54 9.39 5.97
CA CYS A 152 3.62 9.55 6.93
C CYS A 152 3.33 10.59 8.03
N ALA A 153 2.07 10.99 8.25
CA ALA A 153 1.72 12.08 9.17
C ALA A 153 2.17 11.84 10.62
N ASP A 154 2.21 10.57 11.04
CA ASP A 154 2.54 10.15 12.41
C ASP A 154 3.99 9.67 12.56
N ALA A 155 4.82 9.85 11.53
CA ALA A 155 6.22 9.41 11.47
C ALA A 155 7.22 10.48 11.93
#